data_AF-A0A7C7A8W0-F1
#
_entry.id   AF-A0A7C7A8W0-F1
#
_cell.length_a   1.000
_cell.length_b   1.000
_cell.length_c   1.000
_cell.angle_alpha   90.00
_cell.angle_beta   90.00
_cell.angle_gamma   90.00
#
_symmetry.space_group_name_H-M   'P 1'
#
loop_
_entity.id
_entity.type
_entity.pdbx_description
1 polymer ?
#
loop_
_entity_poly.entity_id
_entity_poly.type
_entity_poly.pdbx_seq_one_letter_code
_entity_poly.pdbx_strand_id
1 'polypeptide(L)'
;MYKRILFLIVLITFIVTNTFVSAEVKEEQIISRGIVDSPSDPKFANNIKNAVKALEYLNGKVVKPGEIFSFNKTVGKRTIERGFVEGLSGSGGYYYPDVGGGVCQAATALYRAALNAGFKIVERHRHLYGAIYAPKGDDAAVDWNANWDLKFKNTSPYPIIIRTYTSPDNKQIME
;
A
#
# COMPACT_ATOMS: atom_id res chain seq x y z
N MET A 1 50.98 -24.62 51.42
CA MET A 1 51.17 -23.16 51.29
C MET A 1 50.68 -22.70 49.93
N TYR A 2 49.46 -22.19 49.87
CA TYR A 2 49.05 -21.02 49.07
C TYR A 2 47.71 -20.56 49.68
N LYS A 3 47.73 -19.34 50.23
CA LYS A 3 46.58 -18.66 50.83
C LYS A 3 45.55 -18.40 49.74
N ARG A 4 44.28 -18.75 49.97
CA ARG A 4 43.17 -18.07 49.29
C ARG A 4 42.21 -17.52 50.33
N ILE A 5 42.10 -16.21 50.24
CA ILE A 5 41.46 -15.27 51.14
C ILE A 5 39.94 -15.36 50.95
N LEU A 6 39.24 -15.40 52.08
CA LEU A 6 37.81 -15.24 52.21
C LEU A 6 37.44 -13.79 51.84
N PHE A 7 36.63 -13.58 50.82
CA PHE A 7 35.87 -12.33 50.65
C PHE A 7 34.38 -12.66 50.78
N LEU A 8 33.87 -12.40 51.98
CA LEU A 8 32.46 -12.29 52.26
C LEU A 8 31.97 -10.98 51.65
N ILE A 9 31.30 -11.03 50.49
CA ILE A 9 30.55 -9.88 49.97
C ILE A 9 29.07 -10.20 50.19
N VAL A 10 28.55 -9.63 51.28
CA VAL A 10 27.11 -9.44 51.48
C VAL A 10 26.68 -8.41 50.45
N LEU A 11 26.00 -8.83 49.38
CA LEU A 11 25.30 -7.92 48.50
C LEU A 11 23.79 -8.14 48.63
N ILE A 12 23.21 -7.16 49.30
CA ILE A 12 21.80 -6.86 49.55
C ILE A 12 20.89 -7.34 48.41
N THR A 13 19.92 -8.20 48.78
CA THR A 13 18.73 -8.50 47.98
C THR A 13 17.92 -7.23 47.77
N PHE A 14 18.10 -6.57 46.63
CA PHE A 14 17.14 -5.60 46.13
C PHE A 14 16.23 -6.31 45.13
N ILE A 15 15.13 -6.85 45.63
CA ILE A 15 14.00 -7.23 44.79
C ILE A 15 13.37 -5.91 44.32
N VAL A 16 13.89 -5.32 43.24
CA VAL A 16 13.06 -4.42 42.42
C VAL A 16 12.23 -5.35 41.55
N THR A 17 11.01 -5.67 41.99
CA THR A 17 9.96 -6.10 41.07
C THR A 17 9.61 -4.89 40.21
N ASN A 18 10.50 -4.57 39.28
CA ASN A 18 10.17 -3.70 38.17
C ASN A 18 9.27 -4.55 37.28
N THR A 19 7.97 -4.53 37.57
CA THR A 19 6.95 -4.87 36.60
C THR A 19 7.01 -3.79 35.53
N PHE A 20 8.03 -3.85 34.68
CA PHE A 20 7.87 -3.39 33.32
C PHE A 20 6.80 -4.30 32.74
N VAL A 21 5.55 -3.82 32.76
CA VAL A 21 4.62 -4.21 31.71
C VAL A 21 5.27 -3.69 30.44
N SER A 22 6.13 -4.50 29.83
CA SER A 22 6.43 -4.32 28.43
C SER A 22 5.09 -4.51 27.74
N ALA A 23 4.46 -3.40 27.32
CA ALA A 23 3.48 -3.50 26.26
C ALA A 23 4.22 -4.21 25.13
N GLU A 24 3.88 -5.48 24.94
CA GLU A 24 4.42 -6.30 23.86
C GLU A 24 4.10 -5.53 22.58
N VAL A 25 5.11 -4.93 21.96
CA VAL A 25 4.97 -4.30 20.66
C VAL A 25 4.65 -5.45 19.72
N LYS A 26 3.35 -5.64 19.45
CA LYS A 26 2.92 -6.62 18.44
C LYS A 26 3.64 -6.27 17.15
N GLU A 27 4.49 -7.20 16.73
CA GLU A 27 5.25 -7.12 15.50
C GLU A 27 4.31 -6.77 14.35
N GLU A 28 4.75 -5.86 13.49
CA GLU A 28 3.96 -5.44 12.35
C GLU A 28 3.81 -6.61 11.39
N GLN A 29 2.61 -7.17 11.31
CA GLN A 29 2.32 -8.28 10.44
C GLN A 29 1.86 -7.79 9.08
N ILE A 30 2.49 -8.30 8.02
CA ILE A 30 1.99 -8.14 6.65
C ILE A 30 0.70 -8.97 6.53
N ILE A 31 -0.43 -8.30 6.31
CA ILE A 31 -1.75 -8.95 6.22
C ILE A 31 -2.09 -9.40 4.80
N SER A 32 -1.53 -8.73 3.79
CA SER A 32 -1.80 -8.97 2.38
C SER A 32 -0.75 -8.27 1.52
N ARG A 33 -0.68 -8.62 0.24
CA ARG A 33 0.20 -7.99 -0.74
C ARG A 33 -0.54 -7.74 -2.06
N GLY A 34 -0.29 -6.58 -2.65
CA GLY A 34 -0.63 -6.22 -4.02
C GLY A 34 0.63 -5.94 -4.83
N ILE A 35 0.62 -6.27 -6.12
CA ILE A 35 1.72 -5.98 -7.05
C ILE A 35 1.15 -5.11 -8.17
N VAL A 36 1.88 -4.06 -8.54
CA VAL A 36 1.56 -3.26 -9.72
C VAL A 36 2.07 -4.02 -10.94
N ASP A 37 1.13 -4.46 -11.77
CA ASP A 37 1.42 -4.98 -13.10
C ASP A 37 1.35 -3.84 -14.12
N SER A 38 2.30 -3.83 -15.06
CA SER A 38 2.32 -2.88 -16.18
C SER A 38 2.74 -3.61 -17.46
N PRO A 39 2.19 -3.24 -18.63
CA PRO A 39 2.67 -3.79 -19.89
C PRO A 39 4.14 -3.45 -20.12
N SER A 40 4.87 -4.36 -20.76
CA SER A 40 6.29 -4.19 -21.10
C SER A 40 6.54 -3.30 -22.32
N ASP A 41 5.50 -3.01 -23.11
CA ASP A 41 5.60 -2.11 -24.27
C ASP A 41 6.07 -0.71 -23.81
N PRO A 42 7.19 -0.19 -24.36
CA PRO A 42 7.78 1.09 -23.95
C PRO A 42 6.83 2.28 -23.97
N LYS A 43 5.76 2.24 -24.78
CA LYS A 43 4.76 3.33 -24.79
C LYS A 43 4.04 3.53 -23.45
N PHE A 44 4.04 2.51 -22.59
CA PHE A 44 3.49 2.58 -21.23
C PHE A 44 4.53 2.95 -20.17
N ALA A 45 5.74 3.37 -20.55
CA ALA A 45 6.79 3.73 -19.58
C ALA A 45 6.38 4.89 -18.65
N ASN A 46 5.53 5.82 -19.10
CA ASN A 46 5.00 6.87 -18.22
C ASN A 46 3.84 6.38 -17.34
N ASN A 47 3.12 5.33 -17.76
CA ASN A 47 2.08 4.71 -16.93
C ASN A 47 2.64 4.16 -15.63
N ILE A 48 3.77 3.45 -15.71
CA ILE A 48 4.44 2.91 -14.51
C ILE A 48 4.97 4.05 -13.62
N LYS A 49 5.51 5.14 -14.19
CA LYS A 49 5.93 6.32 -13.42
C LYS A 49 4.75 6.93 -12.64
N ASN A 50 3.60 7.08 -13.30
CA ASN A 50 2.39 7.59 -12.67
C ASN A 50 1.84 6.65 -11.60
N ALA A 51 1.92 5.33 -11.80
CA ALA A 51 1.57 4.34 -10.80
C ALA A 51 2.48 4.44 -9.57
N VAL A 52 3.80 4.51 -9.76
CA VAL A 52 4.78 4.74 -8.68
C VAL A 52 4.49 6.04 -7.95
N LYS A 53 4.20 7.12 -8.68
CA LYS A 53 3.87 8.41 -8.06
C LYS A 53 2.60 8.31 -7.19
N ALA A 54 1.60 7.56 -7.62
CA ALA A 54 0.41 7.30 -6.81
C ALA A 54 0.75 6.46 -5.56
N LEU A 55 1.63 5.46 -5.66
CA LEU A 55 2.10 4.67 -4.52
C LEU A 55 2.79 5.55 -3.46
N GLU A 56 3.60 6.53 -3.86
CA GLU A 56 4.23 7.47 -2.93
C GLU A 56 3.20 8.22 -2.06
N TYR A 57 2.06 8.61 -2.64
CA TYR A 57 0.97 9.26 -1.88
C TYR A 57 0.20 8.29 -0.97
N LEU A 58 0.23 6.99 -1.28
CA LEU A 58 -0.42 5.95 -0.48
C LEU A 58 0.47 5.48 0.67
N ASN A 59 1.79 5.59 0.51
CA ASN A 59 2.76 5.06 1.47
C ASN A 59 2.59 5.70 2.85
N GLY A 60 2.53 4.86 3.89
CA GLY A 60 2.35 5.28 5.28
C GLY A 60 0.91 5.64 5.64
N LYS A 61 -0.06 5.52 4.73
CA LYS A 61 -1.46 5.83 5.05
C LYS A 61 -2.02 4.85 6.07
N VAL A 62 -2.38 5.37 7.23
CA VAL A 62 -3.10 4.64 8.28
C VAL A 62 -4.61 4.61 7.99
N VAL A 63 -5.22 3.44 8.10
CA VAL A 63 -6.69 3.24 8.03
C VAL A 63 -7.18 2.58 9.32
N LYS A 64 -7.94 3.31 10.12
CA LYS A 64 -8.43 2.84 11.43
C LYS A 64 -9.48 1.73 11.29
N PRO A 65 -9.72 0.93 12.34
CA PRO A 65 -10.84 -0.01 12.37
C PRO A 65 -12.16 0.69 12.00
N GLY A 66 -12.87 0.14 11.03
CA GLY A 66 -14.14 0.67 10.54
C GLY A 66 -14.04 1.90 9.62
N GLU A 67 -12.86 2.52 9.43
CA GLU A 67 -12.65 3.63 8.51
C GLU A 67 -12.82 3.18 7.06
N ILE A 68 -13.44 4.03 6.24
CA ILE A 68 -13.48 3.86 4.79
C ILE A 68 -12.30 4.61 4.19
N PHE A 69 -11.36 3.87 3.63
CA PHE A 69 -10.32 4.41 2.79
C PHE A 69 -10.90 4.86 1.44
N SER A 70 -10.34 5.92 0.85
CA SER A 70 -10.63 6.41 -0.50
C SER A 70 -9.34 6.70 -1.24
N PHE A 71 -9.21 6.12 -2.44
CA PHE A 71 -8.03 6.31 -3.28
C PHE A 71 -7.92 7.77 -3.71
N ASN A 72 -9.00 8.33 -4.27
CA ASN A 72 -8.99 9.70 -4.76
C ASN A 72 -8.79 10.72 -3.64
N LYS A 73 -9.34 10.50 -2.44
CA LYS A 73 -9.07 11.38 -1.28
C LYS A 73 -7.60 11.36 -0.87
N THR A 74 -6.93 10.21 -0.99
CA THR A 74 -5.53 10.04 -0.56
C THR A 74 -4.54 10.53 -1.62
N VAL A 75 -4.72 10.12 -2.88
CA VAL A 75 -3.82 10.47 -3.99
C VAL A 75 -4.10 11.87 -4.56
N GLY A 76 -5.37 12.29 -4.55
CA GLY A 76 -5.82 13.57 -5.09
C GLY A 76 -5.89 13.62 -6.61
N LYS A 77 -6.17 14.81 -7.14
CA LYS A 77 -6.14 15.08 -8.59
C LYS A 77 -4.73 14.83 -9.12
N ARG A 78 -4.65 14.18 -10.28
CA ARG A 78 -3.39 13.94 -10.99
C ARG A 78 -3.07 15.19 -11.80
N THR A 79 -2.01 15.89 -11.45
CA THR A 79 -1.56 17.11 -12.14
C THR A 79 -0.05 17.12 -12.26
N ILE A 80 0.47 17.90 -13.22
CA ILE A 80 1.91 18.02 -13.45
C ILE A 80 2.64 18.59 -12.22
N GLU A 81 2.03 19.56 -11.53
CA GLU A 81 2.58 20.20 -10.33
C GLU A 81 2.70 19.22 -9.16
N ARG A 82 1.87 18.17 -9.15
CA ARG A 82 1.92 17.08 -8.16
C ARG A 82 2.85 15.94 -8.59
N GLY A 83 3.63 16.15 -9.67
CA GLY A 83 4.63 15.22 -10.16
C GLY A 83 4.08 14.07 -10.98
N PHE A 84 2.81 14.14 -11.42
CA PHE A 84 2.31 13.24 -12.46
C PHE A 84 2.79 13.69 -13.82
N VAL A 85 2.87 12.77 -14.77
CA VAL A 85 3.26 13.05 -16.16
C VAL A 85 2.18 12.58 -17.12
N GLU A 86 2.26 13.03 -18.37
CA GLU A 86 1.41 12.50 -19.43
C GLU A 86 1.73 11.01 -19.67
N GLY A 87 0.74 10.16 -19.50
CA GLY A 87 0.78 8.74 -19.82
C GLY A 87 -0.43 8.35 -20.67
N LEU A 88 -0.67 7.06 -20.85
CA LEU A 88 -1.81 6.57 -21.63
C LEU A 88 -3.00 6.20 -20.74
N SER A 89 -4.12 6.88 -20.92
CA SER A 89 -5.42 6.46 -20.38
C SER A 89 -6.21 5.70 -21.44
N GLY A 90 -7.05 4.76 -21.01
CA GLY A 90 -7.87 3.94 -21.91
C GLY A 90 -7.73 2.44 -21.70
N SER A 91 -8.48 1.67 -22.49
CA SER A 91 -8.61 0.22 -22.35
C SER A 91 -8.97 -0.46 -23.68
N GLY A 92 -8.77 -1.77 -23.78
CA GLY A 92 -9.17 -2.54 -24.96
C GLY A 92 -8.51 -2.13 -26.27
N GLY A 93 -7.27 -1.62 -26.24
CA GLY A 93 -6.56 -1.16 -27.43
C GLY A 93 -6.81 0.31 -27.78
N TYR A 94 -7.79 0.97 -27.16
CA TYR A 94 -8.05 2.39 -27.34
C TYR A 94 -7.36 3.18 -26.23
N TYR A 95 -6.27 3.86 -26.57
CA TYR A 95 -5.47 4.65 -25.64
C TYR A 95 -5.33 6.09 -26.13
N TYR A 96 -5.39 7.04 -25.20
CA TYR A 96 -5.19 8.47 -25.46
C TYR A 96 -4.27 9.07 -24.38
N PRO A 97 -3.51 10.14 -24.71
CA PRO A 97 -2.67 10.82 -23.74
C PRO A 97 -3.50 11.50 -22.64
N ASP A 98 -3.08 11.37 -21.39
CA ASP A 98 -3.73 11.95 -20.22
C ASP A 98 -2.75 12.10 -19.05
N VAL A 99 -2.89 13.17 -18.27
CA VAL A 99 -2.03 13.43 -17.12
C VAL A 99 -2.41 12.47 -16.00
N GLY A 100 -1.46 11.62 -15.59
CA GLY A 100 -1.73 10.54 -14.65
C GLY A 100 -2.26 9.27 -15.31
N GLY A 101 -2.27 9.16 -16.64
CA GLY A 101 -2.54 7.89 -17.31
C GLY A 101 -1.66 6.77 -16.75
N GLY A 102 -2.27 5.66 -16.33
CA GLY A 102 -1.60 4.55 -15.65
C GLY A 102 -1.84 4.42 -14.13
N VAL A 103 -2.40 5.44 -13.47
CA VAL A 103 -2.68 5.38 -12.01
C VAL A 103 -3.61 4.24 -11.59
N CYS A 104 -4.45 3.75 -12.50
CA CYS A 104 -5.31 2.60 -12.25
C CYS A 104 -4.52 1.30 -11.99
N GLN A 105 -3.25 1.21 -12.38
CA GLN A 105 -2.38 0.07 -12.02
C GLN A 105 -2.13 0.03 -10.51
N ALA A 106 -1.86 1.18 -9.88
CA ALA A 106 -1.71 1.31 -8.43
C ALA A 106 -3.06 1.06 -7.70
N ALA A 107 -4.17 1.56 -8.26
CA ALA A 107 -5.50 1.26 -7.71
C ALA A 107 -5.81 -0.25 -7.77
N THR A 108 -5.44 -0.93 -8.85
CA THR A 108 -5.63 -2.37 -9.00
C THR A 108 -4.79 -3.16 -7.99
N ALA A 109 -3.53 -2.77 -7.77
CA ALA A 109 -2.70 -3.37 -6.73
C ALA A 109 -3.32 -3.21 -5.33
N LEU A 110 -3.80 -2.00 -4.99
CA LEU A 110 -4.48 -1.74 -3.71
C LEU A 110 -5.78 -2.51 -3.58
N TYR A 111 -6.55 -2.61 -4.65
CA TYR A 111 -7.79 -3.38 -4.69
C TYR A 111 -7.52 -4.85 -4.35
N ARG A 112 -6.53 -5.47 -4.99
CA ARG A 112 -6.13 -6.86 -4.72
C ARG A 112 -5.65 -7.04 -3.28
N ALA A 113 -4.81 -6.13 -2.79
CA ALA A 113 -4.32 -6.18 -1.41
C ALA A 113 -5.50 -6.12 -0.41
N ALA A 114 -6.42 -5.16 -0.58
CA ALA A 114 -7.57 -4.99 0.29
C ALA A 114 -8.55 -6.19 0.21
N LEU A 115 -8.80 -6.70 -1.00
CA LEU A 115 -9.66 -7.86 -1.22
C LEU A 115 -9.08 -9.11 -0.53
N ASN A 116 -7.79 -9.38 -0.73
CA ASN A 116 -7.10 -10.53 -0.14
C ASN A 116 -6.98 -10.42 1.39
N ALA A 117 -6.93 -9.20 1.93
CA ALA A 117 -7.00 -8.95 3.37
C ALA A 117 -8.41 -9.16 3.97
N GLY A 118 -9.42 -9.47 3.15
CA GLY A 118 -10.81 -9.65 3.59
C GLY A 118 -11.53 -8.33 3.90
N PHE A 119 -11.04 -7.19 3.41
CA PHE A 119 -11.72 -5.91 3.60
C PHE A 119 -12.95 -5.78 2.71
N LYS A 120 -13.96 -5.08 3.23
CA LYS A 120 -15.17 -4.81 2.48
C LYS A 120 -14.90 -3.73 1.43
N ILE A 121 -14.99 -4.10 0.17
CA ILE A 121 -14.94 -3.15 -0.96
C ILE A 121 -16.26 -2.37 -0.97
N VAL A 122 -16.16 -1.06 -0.81
CA VAL A 122 -17.30 -0.12 -0.74
C VAL A 122 -17.60 0.47 -2.11
N GLU A 123 -16.56 0.77 -2.87
CA GLU A 123 -16.66 1.29 -4.23
C GLU A 123 -15.54 0.70 -5.07
N ARG A 124 -15.90 0.26 -6.28
CA ARG A 124 -14.96 -0.20 -7.30
C ARG A 124 -15.60 0.04 -8.67
N HIS A 125 -14.81 0.59 -9.58
CA HIS A 125 -15.11 0.64 -11.01
C HIS A 125 -14.16 -0.26 -11.78
N ARG A 126 -14.55 -0.65 -12.99
CA ARG A 126 -13.76 -1.50 -13.88
C ARG A 126 -13.64 -0.84 -15.26
N HIS A 127 -12.56 -1.09 -15.97
CA HIS A 127 -12.44 -0.66 -17.36
C HIS A 127 -13.44 -1.44 -18.22
N LEU A 128 -14.22 -0.72 -19.03
CA LEU A 128 -15.28 -1.31 -19.86
C LEU A 128 -14.74 -2.41 -20.79
N TYR A 129 -13.56 -2.19 -21.38
CA TYR A 129 -12.93 -3.12 -22.32
C TYR A 129 -11.81 -3.96 -21.70
N GLY A 130 -11.71 -3.96 -20.36
CA GLY A 130 -10.65 -4.65 -19.62
C GLY A 130 -9.30 -3.93 -19.65
N ALA A 131 -8.57 -4.03 -18.54
CA ALA A 131 -7.22 -3.49 -18.41
C ALA A 131 -6.21 -4.50 -18.97
N ILE A 132 -5.27 -4.04 -19.81
CA ILE A 132 -4.20 -4.89 -20.37
C ILE A 132 -3.28 -5.49 -19.30
N TYR A 133 -3.21 -4.87 -18.12
CA TYR A 133 -2.36 -5.27 -17.00
C TYR A 133 -3.09 -6.14 -15.96
N ALA A 134 -4.35 -6.53 -16.19
CA ALA A 134 -5.11 -7.33 -15.23
C ALA A 134 -6.03 -8.33 -15.93
N PRO A 135 -6.24 -9.54 -15.37
CA PRO A 135 -7.28 -10.44 -15.82
C PRO A 135 -8.67 -9.77 -15.81
N LYS A 136 -9.56 -10.24 -16.68
CA LYS A 136 -10.92 -9.71 -16.78
C LYS A 136 -11.63 -9.78 -15.42
N GLY A 137 -12.09 -8.64 -14.92
CA GLY A 137 -12.81 -8.56 -13.65
C GLY A 137 -11.92 -8.47 -12.41
N ASP A 138 -10.60 -8.28 -12.58
CA ASP A 138 -9.63 -8.14 -11.48
C ASP A 138 -9.03 -6.71 -11.36
N ASP A 139 -9.46 -5.78 -12.22
CA ASP A 139 -8.95 -4.40 -12.24
C ASP A 139 -9.78 -3.42 -11.39
N ALA A 140 -9.14 -2.38 -10.86
CA ALA A 140 -9.83 -1.22 -10.31
C ALA A 140 -9.52 0.01 -11.16
N ALA A 141 -10.56 0.65 -11.69
CA ALA A 141 -10.47 1.92 -12.40
C ALA A 141 -10.74 3.08 -11.44
N VAL A 142 -9.96 4.15 -11.55
CA VAL A 142 -10.13 5.39 -10.79
C VAL A 142 -9.99 6.59 -11.73
N ASP A 143 -10.85 7.58 -11.54
CA ASP A 143 -10.88 8.81 -12.33
C ASP A 143 -11.33 9.96 -11.43
N TRP A 144 -10.56 11.05 -11.43
CA TRP A 144 -10.85 12.22 -10.62
C TRP A 144 -12.07 13.02 -11.13
N ASN A 145 -12.19 13.19 -12.44
CA ASN A 145 -13.22 14.01 -13.07
C ASN A 145 -14.56 13.26 -13.17
N ALA A 146 -14.52 11.96 -13.47
CA ALA A 146 -15.70 11.11 -13.49
C ALA A 146 -16.12 10.62 -12.08
N ASN A 147 -15.35 10.99 -11.05
CA ASN A 147 -15.55 10.59 -9.66
C ASN A 147 -15.60 9.06 -9.48
N TRP A 148 -14.79 8.33 -10.25
CA TRP A 148 -14.61 6.90 -10.08
C TRP A 148 -13.54 6.68 -9.01
N ASP A 149 -13.91 6.06 -7.90
CA ASP A 149 -13.00 5.82 -6.79
C ASP A 149 -12.86 4.33 -6.47
N LEU A 150 -11.77 4.00 -5.78
CA LEU A 150 -11.62 2.75 -5.06
C LEU A 150 -11.76 3.05 -3.58
N LYS A 151 -12.80 2.48 -2.97
CA LYS A 151 -13.04 2.60 -1.53
C LYS A 151 -13.15 1.23 -0.90
N PHE A 152 -12.50 1.05 0.24
CA PHE A 152 -12.67 -0.14 1.06
C PHE A 152 -12.79 0.26 2.53
N LYS A 153 -13.52 -0.54 3.30
CA LYS A 153 -13.64 -0.41 4.74
C LYS A 153 -12.67 -1.37 5.41
N ASN A 154 -11.82 -0.87 6.30
CA ASN A 154 -11.04 -1.73 7.19
C ASN A 154 -12.02 -2.44 8.13
N THR A 155 -12.27 -3.72 7.90
CA THR A 155 -13.17 -4.57 8.69
C THR A 155 -12.46 -5.29 9.83
N SER A 156 -11.15 -5.13 9.97
CA SER A 156 -10.37 -5.70 11.06
C SER A 156 -10.54 -4.89 12.37
N PRO A 157 -10.26 -5.49 13.53
CA PRO A 157 -10.26 -4.78 14.81
C PRO A 157 -8.99 -3.93 15.03
N TYR A 158 -8.06 -3.91 14.09
CA TYR A 158 -6.77 -3.23 14.21
C TYR A 158 -6.60 -2.13 13.16
N PRO A 159 -5.86 -1.04 13.45
CA PRO A 159 -5.44 -0.12 12.40
C PRO A 159 -4.51 -0.85 11.43
N ILE A 160 -4.56 -0.43 10.17
CA ILE A 160 -3.60 -0.89 9.16
C ILE A 160 -2.79 0.28 8.63
N ILE A 161 -1.62 -0.02 8.08
CA ILE A 161 -0.75 0.93 7.39
C ILE A 161 -0.57 0.40 5.98
N ILE A 162 -0.81 1.22 4.97
CA ILE A 162 -0.46 0.90 3.58
C ILE A 162 1.03 1.18 3.41
N ARG A 163 1.80 0.18 3.01
CA ARG A 163 3.23 0.31 2.70
C ARG A 163 3.46 0.07 1.23
N THR A 164 4.33 0.86 0.63
CA THR A 164 4.69 0.70 -0.78
C THR A 164 6.20 0.78 -0.95
N TYR A 165 6.78 -0.08 -1.77
CA TYR A 165 8.21 -0.07 -2.06
C TYR A 165 8.50 -0.72 -3.41
N THR A 166 9.67 -0.41 -3.97
CA THR A 166 10.22 -1.13 -5.12
C THR A 166 11.05 -2.31 -4.60
N SER A 167 10.74 -3.53 -5.04
CA SER A 167 11.50 -4.73 -4.70
C SER A 167 12.83 -4.80 -5.46
N PRO A 168 13.78 -5.66 -5.04
CA PRO A 168 15.06 -5.85 -5.74
C PRO A 168 14.92 -6.31 -7.20
N ASP A 169 13.82 -6.97 -7.56
CA ASP A 169 13.48 -7.36 -8.93
C ASP A 169 12.67 -6.27 -9.68
N ASN A 170 12.73 -5.01 -9.21
CA ASN A 170 12.10 -3.83 -9.80
C ASN A 170 10.56 -3.87 -9.90
N LYS A 171 9.90 -4.67 -9.05
CA LYS A 171 8.44 -4.66 -8.95
C LYS A 171 7.97 -3.64 -7.94
N GLN A 172 6.85 -3.00 -8.22
CA GLN A 172 6.23 -2.08 -7.26
C GLN A 172 5.25 -2.87 -6.40
N ILE A 173 5.58 -2.96 -5.12
CA ILE A 173 4.87 -3.77 -4.13
C ILE A 173 4.06 -2.85 -3.22
N MET A 174 2.89 -3.35 -2.83
CA MET A 174 2.04 -2.79 -1.79
C MET A 174 1.73 -3.85 -0.74
N GLU A 175 1.81 -3.50 0.54
CA GLU A 175 1.53 -4.36 1.70
C GLU A 175 0.66 -3.66 2.74
#